data_AF-A0A918U0A8-F1
#
_entry.id   AF-A0A918U0A8-F1
#
_cell.length_a   1.000
_cell.length_b   1.000
_cell.length_c   1.000
_cell.angle_alpha   90.00
_cell.angle_beta   90.00
_cell.angle_gamma   90.00
#
_symmetry.space_group_name_H-M   'P 1'
#
loop_
_entity.id
_entity.type
_entity.pdbx_description
1 polymer ?
#
loop_
_entity_poly.entity_id
_entity_poly.type
_entity_poly.pdbx_seq_one_letter_code
_entity_poly.pdbx_strand_id
1 'polypeptide(L)'
;MSPTRPTADTTSAPSPARPTGPTGPAGPAGPAGGAEEAAGAGAEAAGSEAAGTADPDRIPGRRAAAGRSAAVLVLVAVAALVPLLGPSAALSGTGEAEAPGTGGITLLRTVLFAALCVPAGELLVGRLARRVPGAAPKRPRSRAPAAAAAGCVAALGLASVVATGNLLPDRLSDIDIGGLYRTRDGALALLEVNAFVVAGLCALSRRPAAQVWPLAAVAVAEALRAHPVNEHSPLVGSALTLVHVTCAVLWTGGLLHALRLSRLWRGPAGAALLGLYARVAAVLFAAVTATGVCSTLRRMPPETVLEQLTTTAYGRVLLAKVLFVAVVAVLALRARRGLRRAADPSAAYVPARAEVVVLGAVVAVSALLTAVPVPIRW
;
A
#
# COMPACT_ATOMS: atom_id res chain seq x y z
N MET A 1 -64.36 13.17 28.29
CA MET A 1 -65.01 13.92 27.20
C MET A 1 -64.15 13.82 25.97
N SER A 2 -64.55 12.98 25.00
CA SER A 2 -64.15 13.11 23.59
C SER A 2 -64.79 14.40 23.01
N PRO A 3 -64.28 14.97 21.89
CA PRO A 3 -64.71 14.47 20.56
C PRO A 3 -63.60 14.58 19.46
N THR A 4 -63.38 13.53 18.67
CA THR A 4 -63.77 13.32 17.24
C THR A 4 -62.88 13.94 16.14
N ARG A 5 -62.32 13.01 15.33
CA ARG A 5 -61.99 12.96 13.87
C ARG A 5 -62.55 14.04 12.91
N PRO A 6 -61.93 14.30 11.74
CA PRO A 6 -61.98 13.42 10.52
C PRO A 6 -60.64 13.30 9.73
N THR A 7 -60.20 12.13 9.22
CA THR A 7 -60.51 11.44 7.93
C THR A 7 -60.45 12.30 6.66
N ALA A 8 -59.47 12.03 5.80
CA ALA A 8 -59.58 12.17 4.35
C ALA A 8 -58.80 11.04 3.66
N ASP A 9 -59.58 10.15 3.04
CA ASP A 9 -59.22 9.12 2.07
C ASP A 9 -58.99 9.74 0.68
N THR A 10 -58.65 8.87 -0.29
CA THR A 10 -58.54 9.04 -1.76
C THR A 10 -57.12 9.42 -2.24
N THR A 11 -56.51 8.75 -3.23
CA THR A 11 -57.08 8.07 -4.40
C THR A 11 -56.06 7.08 -5.00
N SER A 12 -56.54 5.88 -5.32
CA SER A 12 -55.88 4.88 -6.16
C SER A 12 -56.04 5.19 -7.65
N ALA A 13 -55.03 4.83 -8.47
CA ALA A 13 -55.09 4.31 -9.87
C ALA A 13 -53.88 4.80 -10.73
N PRO A 14 -53.61 4.22 -11.90
CA PRO A 14 -53.51 2.79 -12.23
C PRO A 14 -52.17 2.43 -12.94
N SER A 15 -51.89 1.14 -12.98
CA SER A 15 -50.83 0.51 -13.78
C SER A 15 -51.25 0.35 -15.25
N PRO A 16 -50.37 0.62 -16.24
CA PRO A 16 -50.59 0.16 -17.61
C PRO A 16 -49.70 -1.03 -17.97
N ALA A 17 -50.39 -2.14 -18.21
CA ALA A 17 -50.31 -3.04 -19.36
C ALA A 17 -48.95 -3.36 -20.00
N ARG A 18 -48.66 -4.66 -19.93
CA ARG A 18 -47.72 -5.46 -20.72
C ARG A 18 -48.33 -5.79 -22.10
N PRO A 19 -47.60 -5.71 -23.22
CA PRO A 19 -48.00 -6.36 -24.46
C PRO A 19 -47.48 -7.80 -24.52
N THR A 20 -48.42 -8.72 -24.71
CA THR A 20 -48.26 -10.10 -25.18
C THR A 20 -48.11 -10.15 -26.69
N GLY A 21 -47.35 -11.10 -27.22
CA GLY A 21 -47.70 -11.71 -28.51
C GLY A 21 -46.52 -12.20 -29.37
N PRO A 22 -46.70 -13.31 -30.11
CA PRO A 22 -45.65 -14.30 -30.38
C PRO A 22 -45.40 -14.53 -31.89
N THR A 23 -44.70 -15.63 -32.21
CA THR A 23 -44.58 -16.33 -33.52
C THR A 23 -43.49 -15.83 -34.47
N GLY A 24 -42.61 -16.65 -35.03
CA GLY A 24 -42.50 -18.11 -34.99
C GLY A 24 -41.15 -18.61 -35.53
N PRO A 25 -40.90 -19.94 -35.43
CA PRO A 25 -39.69 -20.61 -35.91
C PRO A 25 -39.94 -21.38 -37.21
N ALA A 26 -38.92 -21.47 -38.08
CA ALA A 26 -38.68 -22.49 -39.11
C ALA A 26 -37.57 -21.94 -40.02
N GLY A 27 -36.56 -22.67 -40.48
CA GLY A 27 -36.25 -24.09 -40.44
C GLY A 27 -34.88 -24.30 -41.09
N PRO A 28 -34.41 -25.56 -41.16
CA PRO A 28 -33.00 -25.90 -41.33
C PRO A 28 -32.65 -26.49 -42.71
N ALA A 29 -31.35 -26.80 -42.85
CA ALA A 29 -30.77 -27.90 -43.63
C ALA A 29 -30.53 -27.71 -45.14
N GLY A 30 -29.29 -28.03 -45.52
CA GLY A 30 -28.84 -28.27 -46.89
C GLY A 30 -27.35 -28.65 -46.88
N PRO A 31 -26.99 -29.95 -46.98
CA PRO A 31 -25.61 -30.44 -46.87
C PRO A 31 -24.99 -30.84 -48.22
N ALA A 32 -23.69 -31.14 -48.16
CA ALA A 32 -22.95 -32.16 -48.91
C ALA A 32 -22.53 -31.91 -50.38
N GLY A 33 -21.33 -32.41 -50.67
CA GLY A 33 -20.75 -32.64 -52.01
C GLY A 33 -19.53 -31.75 -52.27
N GLY A 34 -18.32 -32.24 -52.50
CA GLY A 34 -17.86 -33.59 -52.75
C GLY A 34 -16.33 -33.69 -52.63
N ALA A 35 -15.87 -34.92 -52.50
CA ALA A 35 -14.48 -35.34 -52.53
C ALA A 35 -14.08 -35.76 -53.96
N GLU A 36 -12.82 -35.51 -54.32
CA GLU A 36 -12.00 -36.22 -55.32
C GLU A 36 -10.55 -35.72 -55.08
N GLU A 37 -9.63 -36.50 -54.51
CA GLU A 37 -8.89 -37.65 -55.06
C GLU A 37 -7.69 -37.24 -55.94
N ALA A 38 -6.48 -37.52 -55.43
CA ALA A 38 -5.26 -37.98 -56.14
C ALA A 38 -4.09 -37.90 -55.13
N ALA A 39 -3.65 -39.00 -54.52
CA ALA A 39 -2.74 -40.01 -55.07
C ALA A 39 -1.33 -39.47 -55.40
N GLY A 40 -0.35 -39.91 -54.63
CA GLY A 40 1.07 -39.59 -54.81
C GLY A 40 1.93 -40.29 -53.76
N ALA A 41 2.05 -41.61 -53.87
CA ALA A 41 2.99 -42.42 -53.10
C ALA A 41 4.43 -42.25 -53.63
N GLY A 42 5.41 -42.29 -52.72
CA GLY A 42 6.84 -42.37 -53.02
C GLY A 42 7.63 -42.60 -51.74
N ALA A 43 8.16 -43.81 -51.61
CA ALA A 43 8.79 -44.39 -50.42
C ALA A 43 10.32 -44.19 -50.39
N GLU A 44 10.90 -44.63 -49.25
CA GLU A 44 12.33 -44.87 -48.95
C GLU A 44 13.16 -43.62 -48.58
N ALA A 45 14.04 -43.61 -47.56
CA ALA A 45 14.75 -44.70 -46.92
C ALA A 45 15.11 -44.39 -45.45
N ALA A 46 15.38 -45.46 -44.72
CA ALA A 46 15.81 -45.54 -43.34
C ALA A 46 17.18 -44.88 -43.07
N GLY A 47 17.40 -44.46 -41.82
CA GLY A 47 18.75 -44.14 -41.34
C GLY A 47 18.82 -43.48 -39.96
N SER A 48 19.20 -44.29 -38.97
CA SER A 48 19.89 -43.92 -37.73
C SER A 48 19.08 -43.41 -36.54
N GLU A 49 18.81 -44.38 -35.66
CA GLU A 49 18.71 -44.20 -34.21
C GLU A 49 19.81 -43.27 -33.67
N ALA A 50 19.38 -42.19 -33.02
CA ALA A 50 20.06 -41.62 -31.87
C ALA A 50 18.96 -41.26 -30.87
N ALA A 51 18.53 -42.26 -30.11
CA ALA A 51 17.61 -42.11 -29.00
C ALA A 51 18.31 -41.32 -27.88
N GLY A 52 18.31 -39.99 -28.02
CA GLY A 52 18.53 -39.09 -26.91
C GLY A 52 17.33 -39.22 -25.98
N THR A 53 17.53 -39.91 -24.85
CA THR A 53 16.58 -39.99 -23.75
C THR A 53 16.23 -38.59 -23.28
N ALA A 54 15.13 -38.05 -23.80
CA ALA A 54 14.51 -36.83 -23.30
C ALA A 54 13.95 -37.14 -21.90
N ASP A 55 14.71 -36.76 -20.89
CA ASP A 55 14.32 -36.74 -19.47
C ASP A 55 12.99 -35.99 -19.29
N PRO A 56 11.86 -36.68 -19.01
CA PRO A 56 10.56 -36.06 -18.86
C PRO A 56 10.37 -35.33 -17.52
N ASP A 57 11.34 -35.40 -16.60
CA ASP A 57 11.14 -35.03 -15.20
C ASP A 57 11.66 -33.65 -14.79
N ARG A 58 12.14 -32.83 -15.74
CA ARG A 58 12.42 -31.41 -15.45
C ARG A 58 11.13 -30.60 -15.38
N ILE A 59 10.35 -30.78 -14.30
CA ILE A 59 9.22 -29.92 -13.93
C ILE A 59 9.72 -28.46 -13.78
N PRO A 60 9.43 -27.55 -14.73
CA PRO A 60 9.96 -26.18 -14.71
C PRO A 60 9.41 -25.33 -13.55
N GLY A 61 8.37 -25.82 -12.86
CA GLY A 61 7.66 -25.12 -11.80
C GLY A 61 8.37 -25.04 -10.45
N ARG A 62 9.22 -26.02 -10.07
CA ARG A 62 9.83 -26.07 -8.73
C ARG A 62 10.89 -24.97 -8.52
N ARG A 63 11.72 -24.69 -9.53
CA ARG A 63 12.76 -23.64 -9.45
C ARG A 63 12.16 -22.24 -9.37
N ALA A 64 11.09 -21.96 -10.10
CA ALA A 64 10.38 -20.68 -10.06
C ALA A 64 9.57 -20.47 -8.76
N ALA A 65 9.14 -21.54 -8.09
CA ALA A 65 8.51 -21.46 -6.78
C ALA A 65 9.55 -21.17 -5.67
N ALA A 66 10.68 -21.89 -5.67
CA ALA A 66 11.76 -21.69 -4.71
C ALA A 66 12.33 -20.26 -4.77
N GLY A 67 12.58 -19.73 -5.98
CA GLY A 67 13.07 -18.36 -6.16
C GLY A 67 12.10 -17.28 -5.64
N ARG A 68 10.79 -17.51 -5.77
CA ARG A 68 9.77 -16.58 -5.22
C ARG A 68 9.75 -16.63 -3.69
N SER A 69 9.83 -17.81 -3.10
CA SER A 69 9.87 -17.97 -1.64
C SER A 69 11.12 -17.33 -1.05
N ALA A 70 12.29 -17.56 -1.66
CA ALA A 70 13.54 -16.92 -1.23
C ALA A 70 13.47 -15.40 -1.33
N ALA A 71 12.94 -14.84 -2.43
CA ALA A 71 12.75 -13.40 -2.57
C ALA A 71 11.80 -12.81 -1.51
N VAL A 72 10.71 -13.51 -1.19
CA VAL A 72 9.80 -13.09 -0.11
C VAL A 72 10.50 -13.13 1.24
N LEU A 73 11.25 -14.19 1.54
CA LEU A 73 12.01 -14.30 2.78
C LEU A 73 13.04 -13.18 2.92
N VAL A 74 13.78 -12.87 1.85
CA VAL A 74 14.74 -11.74 1.84
C VAL A 74 14.01 -10.42 2.08
N LEU A 75 12.87 -10.18 1.43
CA LEU A 75 12.09 -8.96 1.64
C LEU A 75 11.57 -8.84 3.07
N VAL A 76 11.10 -9.94 3.65
CA VAL A 76 10.63 -9.99 5.04
C VAL A 76 11.81 -9.76 6.00
N ALA A 77 12.94 -10.40 5.75
CA ALA A 77 14.15 -10.21 6.55
C ALA A 77 14.62 -8.76 6.48
N VAL A 78 14.70 -8.14 5.31
CA VAL A 78 15.04 -6.71 5.17
C VAL A 78 14.02 -5.83 5.88
N ALA A 79 12.72 -6.12 5.72
CA ALA A 79 11.65 -5.36 6.39
C ALA A 79 11.69 -5.47 7.92
N ALA A 80 12.30 -6.52 8.48
CA ALA A 80 12.50 -6.69 9.91
C ALA A 80 13.86 -6.13 10.40
N LEU A 81 14.94 -6.40 9.66
CA LEU A 81 16.31 -6.01 10.01
C LEU A 81 16.51 -4.50 9.94
N VAL A 82 15.92 -3.81 8.95
CA VAL A 82 16.06 -2.35 8.84
C VAL A 82 15.45 -1.65 10.06
N PRO A 83 14.24 -1.98 10.52
CA PRO A 83 13.72 -1.43 11.77
C PRO A 83 14.49 -1.83 13.03
N LEU A 84 14.95 -3.09 13.13
CA LEU A 84 15.59 -3.60 14.34
C LEU A 84 17.02 -3.11 14.52
N LEU A 85 17.80 -3.01 13.43
CA LEU A 85 19.22 -2.65 13.46
C LEU A 85 19.49 -1.22 12.96
N GLY A 86 18.52 -0.61 12.27
CA GLY A 86 18.61 0.73 11.73
C GLY A 86 18.90 1.81 12.78
N PRO A 87 18.27 1.81 13.97
CA PRO A 87 18.57 2.80 15.01
C PRO A 87 20.03 2.75 15.47
N SER A 88 20.52 1.57 15.86
CA SER A 88 21.90 1.42 16.35
C SER A 88 22.93 1.74 15.25
N ALA A 89 22.66 1.36 13.99
CA ALA A 89 23.50 1.75 12.86
C ALA A 89 23.48 3.27 12.61
N ALA A 90 22.31 3.91 12.77
CA ALA A 90 22.16 5.35 12.60
C ALA A 90 22.79 6.17 13.73
N LEU A 91 22.97 5.61 14.93
CA LEU A 91 23.59 6.25 16.09
C LEU A 91 25.11 5.99 16.20
N SER A 92 25.61 4.95 15.54
CA SER A 92 27.02 4.57 15.61
C SER A 92 27.96 5.73 15.23
N GLY A 93 28.78 6.18 16.18
CA GLY A 93 29.75 7.26 15.99
C GLY A 93 29.18 8.68 15.97
N THR A 94 27.91 8.91 16.30
CA THR A 94 27.37 10.28 16.49
C THR A 94 27.51 10.79 17.92
N GLY A 95 27.71 9.89 18.89
CA GLY A 95 27.70 10.23 20.32
C GLY A 95 26.29 10.43 20.89
N GLU A 96 25.23 10.24 20.10
CA GLU A 96 23.84 10.32 20.54
C GLU A 96 23.41 9.01 21.23
N ALA A 97 22.64 9.13 22.30
CA ALA A 97 22.16 7.97 23.06
C ALA A 97 20.97 7.28 22.38
N GLU A 98 20.99 5.95 22.34
CA GLU A 98 19.84 5.16 21.92
C GLU A 98 18.79 5.12 23.04
N ALA A 99 17.54 5.46 22.72
CA ALA A 99 16.44 5.26 23.66
C ALA A 99 16.15 3.75 23.83
N PRO A 100 15.80 3.28 25.03
CA PRO A 100 15.43 1.88 25.23
C PRO A 100 14.30 1.44 24.28
N GLY A 101 14.46 0.28 23.64
CA GLY A 101 13.42 -0.30 22.79
C GLY A 101 13.21 0.35 21.41
N THR A 102 14.10 1.24 20.98
CA THR A 102 13.99 1.97 19.70
C THR A 102 13.78 1.04 18.49
N GLY A 103 14.50 -0.08 18.42
CA GLY A 103 14.32 -1.08 17.36
C GLY A 103 12.92 -1.69 17.31
N GLY A 104 12.37 -2.07 18.47
CA GLY A 104 11.02 -2.62 18.58
C GLY A 104 9.94 -1.61 18.19
N ILE A 105 10.07 -0.37 18.68
CA ILE A 105 9.16 0.73 18.34
C ILE A 105 9.20 1.01 16.83
N THR A 106 10.40 1.02 16.23
CA THR A 106 10.57 1.24 14.79
C THR A 106 9.91 0.13 13.98
N LEU A 107 10.01 -1.12 14.43
CA LEU A 107 9.37 -2.27 13.78
C LEU A 107 7.85 -2.13 13.81
N LEU A 108 7.28 -1.84 14.99
CA LEU A 108 5.84 -1.65 15.15
C LEU A 108 5.32 -0.50 14.28
N ARG A 109 6.02 0.65 14.25
CA ARG A 109 5.66 1.77 13.37
C ARG A 109 5.76 1.41 11.89
N THR A 110 6.75 0.61 11.50
CA THR A 110 6.87 0.11 10.12
C THR A 110 5.65 -0.73 9.75
N VAL A 111 5.22 -1.65 10.62
CA VAL A 111 4.02 -2.46 10.43
C VAL A 111 2.77 -1.59 10.36
N LEU A 112 2.63 -0.60 11.24
CA LEU A 112 1.50 0.34 11.26
C LEU A 112 1.38 1.11 9.95
N PHE A 113 2.46 1.72 9.45
CA PHE A 113 2.42 2.47 8.19
C PHE A 113 2.20 1.54 6.98
N ALA A 114 2.79 0.35 6.98
CA ALA A 114 2.54 -0.65 5.94
C ALA A 114 1.08 -1.12 5.92
N ALA A 115 0.48 -1.32 7.10
CA ALA A 115 -0.92 -1.67 7.26
C ALA A 115 -1.86 -0.56 6.73
N LEU A 116 -1.50 0.71 6.91
CA LEU A 116 -2.24 1.85 6.38
C LEU A 116 -2.18 1.95 4.84
N CYS A 117 -1.02 1.61 4.24
CA CYS A 117 -0.83 1.63 2.79
C CYS A 117 -1.83 0.73 2.03
N VAL A 118 -2.05 -0.50 2.52
CA VAL A 118 -2.85 -1.50 1.80
C VAL A 118 -4.28 -1.02 1.51
N PRO A 119 -5.14 -0.74 2.51
CA PRO A 119 -6.51 -0.32 2.28
C PRO A 119 -6.61 1.07 1.60
N ALA A 120 -5.71 2.00 1.92
CA ALA A 120 -5.64 3.30 1.23
C ALA A 120 -5.41 3.13 -0.28
N GLY A 121 -4.51 2.22 -0.66
CA GLY A 121 -4.27 1.82 -2.03
C GLY A 121 -5.46 1.19 -2.73
N GLU A 122 -6.16 0.26 -2.06
CA GLU A 122 -7.35 -0.38 -2.62
C GLU A 122 -8.47 0.64 -2.87
N LEU A 123 -8.66 1.59 -1.95
CA LEU A 123 -9.65 2.68 -2.09
C LEU A 123 -9.30 3.63 -3.24
N LEU A 124 -8.05 4.11 -3.30
CA LEU A 124 -7.60 5.02 -4.35
C LEU A 124 -7.72 4.39 -5.73
N VAL A 125 -7.14 3.20 -5.91
CA VAL A 125 -7.11 2.53 -7.21
C VAL A 125 -8.48 2.00 -7.58
N GLY A 126 -9.30 1.57 -6.61
CA GLY A 126 -10.70 1.22 -6.86
C GLY A 126 -11.51 2.40 -7.43
N ARG A 127 -11.23 3.63 -6.98
CA ARG A 127 -11.83 4.85 -7.56
C ARG A 127 -11.33 5.11 -8.99
N LEU A 128 -10.03 4.96 -9.24
CA LEU A 128 -9.44 5.15 -10.57
C LEU A 128 -9.91 4.09 -11.57
N ALA A 129 -10.02 2.84 -11.14
CA ALA A 129 -10.48 1.70 -11.93
C ALA A 129 -11.87 1.93 -12.53
N ARG A 130 -12.77 2.61 -11.81
CA ARG A 130 -14.11 2.98 -12.32
C ARG A 130 -14.08 3.99 -13.48
N ARG A 131 -12.94 4.69 -13.68
CA ARG A 131 -12.76 5.65 -14.78
C ARG A 131 -12.13 5.02 -16.01
N VAL A 132 -11.80 3.72 -15.98
CA VAL A 132 -11.23 3.00 -17.12
C VAL A 132 -12.37 2.40 -17.94
N PRO A 133 -12.57 2.82 -19.21
CA PRO A 133 -13.55 2.21 -20.10
C PRO A 133 -13.21 0.73 -20.36
N GLY A 134 -14.22 -0.13 -20.43
CA GLY A 134 -14.01 -1.56 -20.68
C GLY A 134 -13.33 -2.32 -19.54
N ALA A 135 -13.31 -1.76 -18.33
CA ALA A 135 -12.76 -2.41 -17.15
C ALA A 135 -13.43 -3.77 -16.89
N ALA A 136 -12.63 -4.84 -16.82
CA ALA A 136 -13.13 -6.16 -16.50
C ALA A 136 -13.76 -6.18 -15.09
N PRO A 137 -14.89 -6.88 -14.89
CA PRO A 137 -15.56 -6.91 -13.59
C PRO A 137 -14.75 -7.64 -12.51
N LYS A 138 -13.78 -8.47 -12.93
CA LYS A 138 -12.92 -9.25 -12.04
C LYS A 138 -12.03 -8.32 -11.21
N ARG A 139 -12.05 -8.48 -9.88
CA ARG A 139 -11.22 -7.75 -8.93
C ARG A 139 -10.33 -8.70 -8.12
N PRO A 140 -9.13 -8.26 -7.71
CA PRO A 140 -8.30 -9.05 -6.81
C PRO A 140 -8.97 -9.16 -5.43
N ARG A 141 -8.73 -10.26 -4.72
CA ARG A 141 -9.18 -10.42 -3.33
C ARG A 141 -8.62 -9.28 -2.47
N SER A 142 -9.49 -8.64 -1.68
CA SER A 142 -9.07 -7.56 -0.79
C SER A 142 -8.08 -8.09 0.25
N ARG A 143 -7.03 -7.31 0.51
CA ARG A 143 -6.07 -7.55 1.61
C ARG A 143 -6.30 -6.62 2.80
N ALA A 144 -7.31 -5.75 2.73
CA ALA A 144 -7.61 -4.76 3.76
C ALA A 144 -7.88 -5.36 5.15
N PRO A 145 -8.65 -6.46 5.32
CA PRO A 145 -8.88 -7.02 6.66
C PRO A 145 -7.61 -7.55 7.32
N ALA A 146 -6.75 -8.24 6.57
CA ALA A 146 -5.48 -8.75 7.08
C ALA A 146 -4.51 -7.61 7.42
N ALA A 147 -4.47 -6.56 6.60
CA ALA A 147 -3.69 -5.36 6.89
C ALA A 147 -4.20 -4.62 8.13
N ALA A 148 -5.52 -4.50 8.29
CA ALA A 148 -6.13 -3.90 9.46
C ALA A 148 -5.84 -4.69 10.75
N ALA A 149 -5.85 -6.03 10.69
CA ALA A 149 -5.45 -6.87 11.81
C ALA A 149 -3.96 -6.66 12.18
N ALA A 150 -3.06 -6.63 11.20
CA ALA A 150 -1.64 -6.34 11.44
C ALA A 150 -1.42 -4.93 12.02
N GLY A 151 -2.13 -3.93 11.51
CA GLY A 151 -2.10 -2.56 12.04
C GLY A 151 -2.64 -2.47 13.47
N CYS A 152 -3.71 -3.20 13.78
CA CYS A 152 -4.26 -3.29 15.14
C CYS A 152 -3.24 -3.91 16.11
N VAL A 153 -2.59 -5.02 15.74
CA VAL A 153 -1.54 -5.64 16.56
C VAL A 153 -0.36 -4.69 16.78
N ALA A 154 0.07 -3.98 15.73
CA ALA A 154 1.13 -2.99 15.84
C ALA A 154 0.74 -1.81 16.75
N ALA A 155 -0.48 -1.29 16.60
CA ALA A 155 -1.01 -0.21 17.44
C ALA A 155 -1.17 -0.63 18.90
N LEU A 156 -1.56 -1.88 19.16
CA LEU A 156 -1.60 -2.45 20.52
C LEU A 156 -0.20 -2.55 21.13
N GLY A 157 0.80 -3.00 20.35
CA GLY A 157 2.19 -3.01 20.79
C GLY A 157 2.69 -1.59 21.12
N LEU A 158 2.41 -0.61 20.28
CA LEU A 158 2.76 0.80 20.54
C LEU A 158 2.02 1.35 21.77
N ALA A 159 0.74 1.01 21.95
CA ALA A 159 -0.01 1.39 23.14
C ALA A 159 0.59 0.77 24.41
N SER A 160 1.05 -0.49 24.37
CA SER A 160 1.73 -1.10 25.52
C SER A 160 3.04 -0.39 25.87
N VAL A 161 3.80 0.06 24.87
CA VAL A 161 5.03 0.85 25.10
C VAL A 161 4.70 2.18 25.78
N VAL A 162 3.65 2.87 25.34
CA VAL A 162 3.19 4.11 25.98
C VAL A 162 2.71 3.86 27.43
N ALA A 163 2.00 2.76 27.66
CA ALA A 163 1.49 2.37 28.98
C ALA A 163 2.60 2.04 30.00
N THR A 164 3.81 1.72 29.53
CA THR A 164 4.99 1.41 30.35
C THR A 164 5.99 2.58 30.36
N GLY A 165 5.54 3.80 30.07
CA GLY A 165 6.38 5.00 30.14
C GLY A 165 7.41 5.11 29.02
N ASN A 166 7.08 4.62 27.82
CA ASN A 166 7.95 4.51 26.64
C ASN A 166 9.09 3.48 26.75
N LEU A 167 8.90 2.47 27.60
CA LEU A 167 9.76 1.30 27.68
C LEU A 167 9.04 0.07 27.11
N LEU A 168 9.81 -0.93 26.67
CA LEU A 168 9.23 -2.23 26.34
C LEU A 168 8.83 -2.93 27.64
N PRO A 169 7.59 -3.43 27.77
CA PRO A 169 7.16 -4.14 28.97
C PRO A 169 7.84 -5.51 29.05
N ASP A 170 8.52 -5.79 30.17
CA ASP A 170 9.07 -7.12 30.48
C ASP A 170 8.00 -8.03 31.10
N ARG A 171 6.99 -7.46 31.76
CA ARG A 171 5.87 -8.18 32.38
C ARG A 171 4.54 -7.46 32.15
N LEU A 172 3.44 -8.22 32.15
CA LEU A 172 2.08 -7.67 32.03
C LEU A 172 1.69 -6.77 33.20
N SER A 173 2.31 -6.95 34.37
CA SER A 173 2.12 -6.09 35.55
C SER A 173 2.62 -4.66 35.35
N ASP A 174 3.48 -4.43 34.35
CA ASP A 174 4.16 -3.15 34.11
C ASP A 174 3.32 -2.22 33.22
N ILE A 175 2.11 -2.65 32.82
CA ILE A 175 1.22 -1.93 31.93
C ILE A 175 0.23 -1.10 32.77
N ASP A 176 0.46 0.22 32.87
CA ASP A 176 -0.51 1.15 33.46
C ASP A 176 -1.61 1.50 32.43
N ILE A 177 -2.63 0.65 32.35
CA ILE A 177 -3.80 0.89 31.49
C ILE A 177 -4.50 2.20 31.87
N GLY A 178 -4.51 2.56 33.16
CA GLY A 178 -5.07 3.84 33.62
C GLY A 178 -4.28 5.05 33.12
N GLY A 179 -2.98 4.90 32.93
CA GLY A 179 -2.08 5.90 32.33
C GLY A 179 -2.40 6.22 30.87
N LEU A 180 -2.89 5.23 30.10
CA LEU A 180 -3.27 5.45 28.69
C LEU A 180 -4.40 6.46 28.52
N TYR A 181 -5.40 6.44 29.40
CA TYR A 181 -6.54 7.36 29.32
C TYR A 181 -6.21 8.75 29.86
N ARG A 182 -5.16 8.87 30.69
CA ARG A 182 -4.75 10.13 31.32
C ARG A 182 -3.79 10.96 30.47
N THR A 183 -3.15 10.34 29.48
CA THR A 183 -2.13 10.98 28.66
C THR A 183 -2.62 11.20 27.23
N ARG A 184 -2.16 12.29 26.61
CA ARG A 184 -2.44 12.58 25.19
C ARG A 184 -1.95 11.46 24.28
N ASP A 185 -0.72 10.98 24.50
CA ASP A 185 -0.13 9.96 23.65
C ASP A 185 -0.81 8.60 23.82
N GLY A 186 -1.27 8.27 25.03
CA GLY A 186 -2.09 7.09 25.28
C GLY A 186 -3.46 7.18 24.60
N ALA A 187 -4.12 8.34 24.65
CA ALA A 187 -5.39 8.55 23.94
C ALA A 187 -5.24 8.42 22.41
N LEU A 188 -4.15 8.95 21.84
CA LEU A 188 -3.85 8.79 20.41
C LEU A 188 -3.54 7.33 20.04
N ALA A 189 -2.82 6.60 20.89
CA ALA A 189 -2.55 5.18 20.67
C ALA A 189 -3.85 4.34 20.70
N LEU A 190 -4.75 4.61 21.66
CA LEU A 190 -6.07 3.98 21.71
C LEU A 190 -6.93 4.33 20.49
N LEU A 191 -6.88 5.57 20.01
CA LEU A 191 -7.58 5.99 18.79
C LEU A 191 -7.13 5.15 17.58
N GLU A 192 -5.83 4.90 17.43
CA GLU A 192 -5.30 4.08 16.33
C GLU A 192 -5.74 2.62 16.41
N VAL A 193 -5.68 2.02 17.61
CA VAL A 193 -6.17 0.65 17.85
C VAL A 193 -7.63 0.54 17.40
N ASN A 194 -8.49 1.42 17.91
CA ASN A 194 -9.91 1.44 17.56
C ASN A 194 -10.13 1.70 16.06
N ALA A 195 -9.37 2.62 15.47
CA ALA A 195 -9.48 2.93 14.06
C ALA A 195 -9.11 1.72 13.18
N PHE A 196 -8.07 0.95 13.50
CA PHE A 196 -7.75 -0.26 12.75
C PHE A 196 -8.83 -1.35 12.89
N VAL A 197 -9.41 -1.52 14.08
CA VAL A 197 -10.55 -2.44 14.27
C VAL A 197 -11.72 -2.01 13.38
N VAL A 198 -12.12 -0.74 13.42
CA VAL A 198 -13.21 -0.21 12.59
C VAL A 198 -12.89 -0.31 11.10
N ALA A 199 -11.64 -0.07 10.69
CA ALA A 199 -11.21 -0.25 9.30
C ALA A 199 -11.37 -1.71 8.84
N GLY A 200 -10.99 -2.68 9.68
CA GLY A 200 -11.18 -4.11 9.42
C GLY A 200 -12.65 -4.48 9.28
N LEU A 201 -13.52 -4.00 10.17
CA LEU A 201 -14.97 -4.21 10.09
C LEU A 201 -15.56 -3.58 8.84
N CYS A 202 -15.17 -2.34 8.50
CA CYS A 202 -15.58 -1.68 7.28
C CYS A 202 -15.12 -2.45 6.03
N ALA A 203 -13.93 -3.05 6.04
CA ALA A 203 -13.41 -3.87 4.96
C ALA A 203 -14.20 -5.17 4.73
N LEU A 204 -14.79 -5.72 5.78
CA LEU A 204 -15.66 -6.89 5.73
C LEU A 204 -17.13 -6.54 5.43
N SER A 205 -17.51 -5.27 5.54
CA SER A 205 -18.87 -4.79 5.33
C SER A 205 -19.26 -4.64 3.85
N ARG A 206 -20.54 -4.39 3.59
CA ARG A 206 -21.06 -4.02 2.25
C ARG A 206 -20.62 -2.63 1.77
N ARG A 207 -20.02 -1.80 2.64
CA ARG A 207 -19.62 -0.41 2.35
C ARG A 207 -18.12 -0.19 2.61
N PRO A 208 -17.21 -0.84 1.85
CA PRO A 208 -15.77 -0.74 2.09
C PRO A 208 -15.23 0.70 1.94
N ALA A 209 -15.95 1.58 1.22
CA ALA A 209 -15.60 3.00 1.12
C ALA A 209 -15.62 3.74 2.47
N ALA A 210 -16.36 3.23 3.46
CA ALA A 210 -16.40 3.81 4.81
C ALA A 210 -15.04 3.75 5.52
N GLN A 211 -14.10 2.90 5.07
CA GLN A 211 -12.73 2.82 5.59
C GLN A 211 -11.97 4.16 5.52
N VAL A 212 -12.38 5.11 4.68
CA VAL A 212 -11.71 6.43 4.61
C VAL A 212 -11.64 7.11 5.99
N TRP A 213 -12.70 7.00 6.78
CA TRP A 213 -12.78 7.64 8.10
C TRP A 213 -11.79 7.07 9.12
N PRO A 214 -11.77 5.75 9.41
CA PRO A 214 -10.79 5.20 10.33
C PRO A 214 -9.36 5.36 9.84
N LEU A 215 -9.08 5.24 8.53
CA LEU A 215 -7.72 5.44 8.01
C LEU A 215 -7.26 6.90 8.16
N ALA A 216 -8.17 7.86 7.97
CA ALA A 216 -7.88 9.27 8.24
C ALA A 216 -7.63 9.50 9.74
N ALA A 217 -8.38 8.85 10.63
CA ALA A 217 -8.16 8.94 12.07
C ALA A 217 -6.75 8.45 12.47
N VAL A 218 -6.27 7.32 11.92
CA VAL A 218 -4.90 6.86 12.12
C VAL A 218 -3.88 7.90 11.63
N ALA A 219 -4.06 8.44 10.43
CA ALA A 219 -3.13 9.43 9.88
C ALA A 219 -3.08 10.72 10.72
N VAL A 220 -4.22 11.18 11.25
CA VAL A 220 -4.31 12.33 12.16
C VAL A 220 -3.65 12.03 13.49
N ALA A 221 -3.89 10.85 14.07
CA ALA A 221 -3.30 10.45 15.34
C ALA A 221 -1.77 10.41 15.25
N GLU A 222 -1.23 9.80 14.19
CA GLU A 222 0.21 9.76 13.93
C GLU A 222 0.79 11.16 13.71
N ALA A 223 0.09 12.02 12.98
CA ALA A 223 0.53 13.39 12.72
C ALA A 223 0.62 14.23 13.99
N LEU A 224 -0.37 14.10 14.88
CA LEU A 224 -0.39 14.76 16.19
C LEU A 224 0.68 14.18 17.12
N ARG A 225 0.91 12.86 17.09
CA ARG A 225 1.93 12.22 17.92
C ARG A 225 3.36 12.63 17.51
N ALA A 226 3.60 12.83 16.22
CA ALA A 226 4.91 13.22 15.71
C ALA A 226 5.36 14.64 16.13
N HIS A 227 4.43 15.46 16.63
CA HIS A 227 4.68 16.85 17.03
C HIS A 227 4.01 17.14 18.39
N PRO A 228 4.72 16.89 19.50
CA PRO A 228 4.18 17.15 20.83
C PRO A 228 4.02 18.65 21.09
N VAL A 229 3.15 19.01 22.03
CA VAL A 229 2.69 20.40 22.25
C VAL A 229 3.79 21.38 22.67
N ASN A 230 4.92 20.87 23.14
CA ASN A 230 6.09 21.63 23.55
C ASN A 230 7.07 21.92 22.39
N GLU A 231 6.88 21.34 21.20
CA GLU A 231 7.67 21.68 20.01
C GLU A 231 7.29 23.08 19.49
N HIS A 232 8.23 23.77 18.86
CA HIS A 232 7.95 25.04 18.20
C HIS A 232 7.01 24.86 17.00
N SER A 233 5.86 25.55 17.00
CA SER A 233 4.84 25.47 15.94
C SER A 233 4.32 24.03 15.67
N PRO A 234 3.76 23.35 16.68
CA PRO A 234 3.41 21.92 16.61
C PRO A 234 2.26 21.64 15.63
N LEU A 235 1.35 22.61 15.45
CA LEU A 235 0.25 22.51 14.49
C LEU A 235 0.75 22.48 13.04
N VAL A 236 1.75 23.30 12.71
CA VAL A 236 2.35 23.32 11.37
C VAL A 236 3.10 22.02 11.11
N GLY A 237 3.84 21.53 12.10
CA GLY A 237 4.48 20.21 12.02
C GLY A 237 3.47 19.10 11.79
N SER A 238 2.40 19.07 12.59
CA SER A 238 1.32 18.08 12.46
C SER A 238 0.66 18.13 11.09
N ALA A 239 0.33 19.33 10.59
CA ALA A 239 -0.28 19.49 9.27
C ALA A 239 0.64 18.99 8.14
N LEU A 240 1.93 19.32 8.18
CA LEU A 240 2.92 18.85 7.21
C LEU A 240 3.06 17.33 7.27
N THR A 241 3.13 16.74 8.47
CA THR A 241 3.21 15.29 8.65
C THR A 241 1.95 14.59 8.17
N LEU A 242 0.75 15.12 8.45
CA LEU A 242 -0.51 14.56 7.98
C LEU A 242 -0.55 14.49 6.45
N VAL A 243 -0.21 15.59 5.77
CA VAL A 243 -0.16 15.63 4.29
C VAL A 243 0.91 14.66 3.77
N HIS A 244 2.11 14.68 4.36
CA HIS A 244 3.23 13.83 3.94
C HIS A 244 2.89 12.34 4.06
N VAL A 245 2.41 11.91 5.22
CA VAL A 245 2.02 10.52 5.48
C VAL A 245 0.86 10.12 4.57
N THR A 246 -0.18 10.94 4.47
CA THR A 246 -1.33 10.66 3.59
C THR A 246 -0.89 10.46 2.14
N CYS A 247 -0.05 11.35 1.61
CA CYS A 247 0.46 11.22 0.26
C CYS A 247 1.36 9.98 0.09
N ALA A 248 2.23 9.70 1.07
CA ALA A 248 3.11 8.54 1.04
C ALA A 248 2.36 7.21 1.08
N VAL A 249 1.32 7.08 1.91
CA VAL A 249 0.52 5.84 1.98
C VAL A 249 -0.35 5.64 0.74
N LEU A 250 -0.92 6.72 0.18
CA LEU A 250 -1.65 6.67 -1.08
C LEU A 250 -0.74 6.33 -2.25
N TRP A 251 0.49 6.85 -2.27
CA TRP A 251 1.46 6.54 -3.30
C TRP A 251 1.88 5.08 -3.21
N THR A 252 2.41 4.64 -2.07
CA THR A 252 2.90 3.28 -1.85
C THR A 252 1.81 2.23 -2.03
N GLY A 253 0.69 2.40 -1.34
CA GLY A 253 -0.47 1.52 -1.44
C GLY A 253 -1.09 1.50 -2.83
N GLY A 254 -1.21 2.67 -3.44
CA GLY A 254 -1.78 2.82 -4.77
C GLY A 254 -0.95 2.10 -5.83
N LEU A 255 0.38 2.16 -5.78
CA LEU A 255 1.22 1.45 -6.76
C LEU A 255 1.06 -0.06 -6.60
N LEU A 256 1.12 -0.55 -5.35
CA LEU A 256 0.93 -1.96 -5.05
C LEU A 256 -0.41 -2.48 -5.60
N HIS A 257 -1.51 -1.76 -5.34
CA HIS A 257 -2.83 -2.18 -5.81
C HIS A 257 -2.99 -2.01 -7.33
N ALA A 258 -2.46 -0.94 -7.91
CA ALA A 258 -2.49 -0.71 -9.35
C ALA A 258 -1.77 -1.83 -10.11
N LEU A 259 -0.62 -2.31 -9.62
CA LEU A 259 0.09 -3.44 -10.21
C LEU A 259 -0.62 -4.78 -10.05
N ARG A 260 -1.33 -5.00 -8.93
CA ARG A 260 -2.16 -6.20 -8.75
C ARG A 260 -3.32 -6.21 -9.73
N LEU A 261 -3.99 -5.07 -9.91
CA LEU A 261 -5.15 -4.93 -10.78
C LEU A 261 -4.76 -4.95 -12.26
N SER A 262 -3.68 -4.27 -12.65
CA SER A 262 -3.22 -4.24 -14.04
C SER A 262 -2.75 -5.62 -14.52
N ARG A 263 -2.13 -6.43 -13.65
CA ARG A 263 -1.81 -7.85 -13.96
C ARG A 263 -3.04 -8.73 -14.15
N LEU A 264 -4.14 -8.40 -13.47
CA LEU A 264 -5.40 -9.14 -13.56
C LEU A 264 -6.15 -8.80 -14.85
N TRP A 265 -6.19 -7.52 -15.21
CA TRP A 265 -6.89 -7.05 -16.41
C TRP A 265 -6.08 -7.30 -17.69
N ARG A 266 -4.75 -7.17 -17.62
CA ARG A 266 -3.81 -7.23 -18.76
C ARG A 266 -4.22 -6.27 -19.90
N GLY A 267 -3.38 -6.18 -20.94
CA GLY A 267 -3.70 -5.43 -22.15
C GLY A 267 -4.01 -3.93 -21.94
N PRO A 268 -4.85 -3.33 -22.81
CA PRO A 268 -5.11 -1.88 -22.83
C PRO A 268 -5.73 -1.33 -21.55
N ALA A 269 -6.65 -2.06 -20.91
CA ALA A 269 -7.29 -1.63 -19.66
C ALA A 269 -6.29 -1.54 -18.50
N GLY A 270 -5.36 -2.50 -18.41
CA GLY A 270 -4.28 -2.45 -17.43
C GLY A 270 -3.31 -1.29 -17.67
N ALA A 271 -2.96 -1.02 -18.93
CA ALA A 271 -2.12 0.13 -19.30
C ALA A 271 -2.81 1.47 -19.01
N ALA A 272 -4.09 1.61 -19.32
CA ALA A 272 -4.89 2.80 -19.04
C ALA A 272 -4.96 3.09 -17.53
N LEU A 273 -5.14 2.07 -16.70
CA LEU A 273 -5.10 2.19 -15.25
C LEU A 273 -3.74 2.69 -14.76
N LEU A 274 -2.64 2.11 -15.25
CA LEU A 274 -1.29 2.55 -14.89
C LEU A 274 -1.02 3.99 -15.34
N GLY A 275 -1.52 4.41 -16.51
CA GLY A 275 -1.43 5.79 -16.97
C GLY A 275 -2.22 6.79 -16.13
N LEU A 276 -3.43 6.43 -15.68
CA LEU A 276 -4.21 7.21 -14.72
C LEU A 276 -3.49 7.33 -13.38
N TYR A 277 -3.01 6.20 -12.85
CA TYR A 277 -2.29 6.16 -11.59
C TYR A 277 -0.98 6.97 -11.66
N ALA A 278 -0.23 6.90 -12.76
CA ALA A 278 1.02 7.64 -12.93
C ALA A 278 0.84 9.17 -12.82
N ARG A 279 -0.31 9.69 -13.27
CA ARG A 279 -0.66 11.11 -13.09
C ARG A 279 -0.88 11.46 -11.62
N VAL A 280 -1.65 10.64 -10.90
CA VAL A 280 -1.86 10.80 -9.46
C VAL A 280 -0.55 10.69 -8.70
N ALA A 281 0.27 9.69 -9.02
CA ALA A 281 1.57 9.46 -8.39
C ALA A 281 2.53 10.65 -8.58
N ALA A 282 2.47 11.37 -9.70
CA ALA A 282 3.28 12.58 -9.90
C ALA A 282 2.88 13.71 -8.93
N VAL A 283 1.57 13.90 -8.71
CA VAL A 283 1.05 14.88 -7.74
C VAL A 283 1.41 14.47 -6.32
N LEU A 284 1.25 13.18 -5.98
CA LEU A 284 1.63 12.65 -4.66
C LEU A 284 3.13 12.82 -4.39
N PHE A 285 3.98 12.53 -5.38
CA PHE A 285 5.43 12.73 -5.28
C PHE A 285 5.80 14.20 -5.05
N ALA A 286 5.18 15.12 -5.80
CA ALA A 286 5.40 16.55 -5.62
C ALA A 286 5.00 17.01 -4.21
N ALA A 287 3.83 16.57 -3.71
CA ALA A 287 3.36 16.90 -2.36
C ALA A 287 4.26 16.31 -1.26
N VAL A 288 4.70 15.06 -1.39
CA VAL A 288 5.67 14.42 -0.47
C VAL A 288 7.00 15.18 -0.45
N THR A 289 7.49 15.59 -1.62
CA THR A 289 8.74 16.33 -1.74
C THR A 289 8.62 17.70 -1.09
N ALA A 290 7.57 18.47 -1.42
CA ALA A 290 7.34 19.79 -0.85
C ALA A 290 7.21 19.73 0.69
N THR A 291 6.36 18.84 1.20
CA THR A 291 6.18 18.66 2.66
C THR A 291 7.44 18.15 3.35
N GLY A 292 8.23 17.31 2.70
CA GLY A 292 9.53 16.84 3.19
C GLY A 292 10.57 17.95 3.27
N VAL A 293 10.67 18.79 2.24
CA VAL A 293 11.55 19.98 2.22
C VAL A 293 11.14 20.96 3.30
N CYS A 294 9.85 21.33 3.37
CA CYS A 294 9.34 22.23 4.41
C CYS A 294 9.60 21.67 5.82
N SER A 295 9.43 20.36 6.02
CA SER A 295 9.70 19.73 7.31
C SER A 295 11.18 19.68 7.66
N THR A 296 12.05 19.49 6.66
CA THR A 296 13.51 19.51 6.84
C THR A 296 13.97 20.90 7.22
N LEU A 297 13.59 21.94 6.46
CA LEU A 297 13.95 23.33 6.76
C LEU A 297 13.41 23.80 8.11
N ARG A 298 12.24 23.28 8.53
CA ARG A 298 11.68 23.56 9.86
C ARG A 298 12.46 22.86 10.98
N ARG A 299 13.15 21.75 10.73
CA ARG A 299 13.92 21.01 11.76
C ARG A 299 15.41 21.38 11.75
N MET A 300 15.97 21.58 10.56
CA MET A 300 17.37 21.90 10.29
C MET A 300 17.42 23.19 9.47
N PRO A 301 17.73 24.33 10.09
CA PRO A 301 17.91 25.59 9.38
C PRO A 301 19.00 25.49 8.28
N PRO A 302 18.87 26.24 7.17
CA PRO A 302 19.75 26.11 6.00
C PRO A 302 21.23 26.37 6.29
N GLU A 303 21.54 27.18 7.31
CA GLU A 303 22.89 27.48 7.77
C GLU A 303 23.60 26.29 8.43
N THR A 304 22.85 25.36 9.03
CA THR A 304 23.39 24.19 9.74
C THR A 304 23.05 22.87 9.05
N VAL A 305 22.23 22.90 8.00
CA VAL A 305 21.68 21.69 7.37
C VAL A 305 22.76 20.73 6.86
N LEU A 306 23.82 21.24 6.24
CA LEU A 306 24.89 20.39 5.67
C LEU A 306 25.67 19.66 6.76
N GLU A 307 25.98 20.35 7.84
CA GLU A 307 26.65 19.77 9.01
C GLU A 307 25.73 18.75 9.67
N GLN A 308 24.53 19.15 10.07
CA GLN A 308 23.58 18.29 10.76
C GLN A 308 23.18 17.04 9.95
N LEU A 309 23.13 17.14 8.62
CA LEU A 309 22.84 15.99 7.76
C LEU A 309 23.88 14.87 7.85
N THR A 310 25.13 15.19 8.17
CA THR A 310 26.23 14.22 8.19
C THR A 310 26.68 13.84 9.59
N THR A 311 26.50 14.73 10.56
CA THR A 311 26.99 14.56 11.94
C THR A 311 25.94 13.98 12.90
N THR A 312 24.64 14.08 12.58
CA THR A 312 23.55 13.57 13.44
C THR A 312 22.95 12.28 12.90
N ALA A 313 22.46 11.40 13.78
CA ALA A 313 21.75 10.19 13.38
C ALA A 313 20.52 10.51 12.52
N TYR A 314 19.75 11.53 12.92
CA TYR A 314 18.59 11.99 12.16
C TYR A 314 18.98 12.42 10.74
N GLY A 315 20.07 13.18 10.61
CA GLY A 315 20.62 13.62 9.33
C GLY A 315 20.97 12.46 8.40
N ARG A 316 21.70 11.46 8.93
CA ARG A 316 22.11 10.28 8.17
C ARG A 316 20.91 9.46 7.69
N VAL A 317 19.91 9.27 8.54
CA VAL A 317 18.68 8.56 8.16
C VAL A 317 17.87 9.37 7.15
N LEU A 318 17.81 10.70 7.29
CA LEU A 318 17.13 11.58 6.34
C LEU A 318 17.80 11.50 4.96
N LEU A 319 19.13 11.51 4.91
CA LEU A 319 19.90 11.35 3.68
C LEU A 319 19.62 9.99 3.01
N ALA A 320 19.59 8.91 3.80
CA ALA A 320 19.20 7.59 3.30
C ALA A 320 17.78 7.59 2.72
N LYS A 321 16.80 8.23 3.40
CA LYS A 321 15.44 8.39 2.90
C LYS A 321 15.41 9.13 1.56
N VAL A 322 16.14 10.24 1.43
CA VAL A 322 16.21 11.03 0.19
C VAL A 322 16.82 10.22 -0.94
N LEU A 323 17.88 9.45 -0.68
CA LEU A 323 18.50 8.58 -1.68
C LEU A 323 17.51 7.51 -2.18
N PHE A 324 16.78 6.85 -1.28
CA PHE A 324 15.74 5.91 -1.69
C PHE A 324 14.64 6.57 -2.53
N VAL A 325 14.19 7.76 -2.15
CA VAL A 325 13.19 8.52 -2.92
C VAL A 325 13.73 8.89 -4.32
N ALA A 326 15.01 9.24 -4.44
CA ALA A 326 15.65 9.47 -5.74
C ALA A 326 15.68 8.20 -6.61
N VAL A 327 16.01 7.04 -6.02
CA VAL A 327 15.94 5.74 -6.72
C VAL A 327 14.52 5.45 -7.21
N VAL A 328 13.51 5.68 -6.35
CA VAL A 328 12.09 5.53 -6.73
C VAL A 328 11.74 6.45 -7.91
N ALA A 329 12.16 7.71 -7.88
CA ALA A 329 11.91 8.66 -8.96
C ALA A 329 12.54 8.19 -10.28
N VAL A 330 13.78 7.69 -10.26
CA VAL A 330 14.45 7.13 -11.44
C VAL A 330 13.70 5.90 -11.97
N LEU A 331 13.32 4.97 -11.10
CA LEU A 331 12.55 3.78 -11.48
C LEU A 331 11.20 4.16 -12.11
N ALA A 332 10.47 5.09 -11.49
CA ALA A 332 9.20 5.60 -11.99
C ALA A 332 9.37 6.28 -13.37
N LEU A 333 10.43 7.07 -13.57
CA LEU A 333 10.74 7.68 -14.87
C LEU A 333 11.06 6.62 -15.93
N ARG A 334 11.83 5.57 -15.58
CA ARG A 334 12.11 4.46 -16.50
C ARG A 334 10.83 3.71 -16.88
N ALA A 335 9.98 3.40 -15.91
CA ALA A 335 8.69 2.75 -16.15
C ALA A 335 7.78 3.60 -17.06
N ARG A 336 7.70 4.91 -16.82
CA ARG A 336 6.93 5.86 -17.65
C ARG A 336 7.48 5.97 -19.07
N ARG A 337 8.80 6.02 -19.23
CA ARG A 337 9.45 6.03 -20.56
C ARG A 337 9.20 4.72 -21.31
N GLY A 338 9.21 3.58 -20.61
CA GLY A 338 8.83 2.29 -21.19
C GLY A 338 7.39 2.28 -21.69
N LEU A 339 6.44 2.75 -20.87
CA LEU A 339 5.02 2.84 -21.26
C LEU A 339 4.76 3.75 -22.47
N ARG A 340 5.57 4.80 -22.67
CA ARG A 340 5.44 5.71 -23.81
C ARG A 340 6.07 5.19 -25.10
N ARG A 341 7.04 4.27 -25.00
CA ARG A 341 7.86 3.83 -26.14
C ARG A 341 7.56 2.41 -26.61
N ALA A 342 6.95 1.57 -25.78
CA ALA A 342 6.85 0.14 -26.05
C ALA A 342 5.53 -0.24 -26.75
N ALA A 343 5.63 -1.07 -27.79
CA ALA A 343 4.52 -1.85 -28.33
C ALA A 343 4.05 -2.95 -27.37
N ASP A 344 4.90 -3.37 -26.42
CA ASP A 344 4.58 -4.34 -25.36
C ASP A 344 4.52 -3.70 -23.96
N PRO A 345 3.31 -3.53 -23.38
CA PRO A 345 3.10 -3.03 -22.01
C PRO A 345 3.74 -3.88 -20.91
N SER A 346 4.15 -5.12 -21.21
CA SER A 346 4.72 -6.05 -20.22
C SER A 346 6.08 -5.60 -19.65
N ALA A 347 6.88 -4.88 -20.45
CA ALA A 347 8.19 -4.38 -20.06
C ALA A 347 8.16 -3.36 -18.91
N ALA A 348 7.03 -2.66 -18.72
CA ALA A 348 6.87 -1.68 -17.64
C ALA A 348 6.65 -2.32 -16.25
N TYR A 349 6.34 -3.62 -16.17
CA TYR A 349 5.98 -4.27 -14.91
C TYR A 349 7.19 -4.59 -14.02
N VAL A 350 8.36 -4.85 -14.59
CA VAL A 350 9.59 -5.15 -13.83
C VAL A 350 10.08 -3.93 -13.04
N PRO A 351 10.30 -2.75 -13.64
CA PRO A 351 10.73 -1.57 -12.87
C PRO A 351 9.68 -1.15 -11.84
N ALA A 352 8.38 -1.30 -12.13
CA ALA A 352 7.33 -0.97 -11.18
C ALA A 352 7.27 -1.95 -9.98
N ARG A 353 7.68 -3.22 -10.15
CA ARG A 353 7.85 -4.16 -9.03
C ARG A 353 9.01 -3.75 -8.12
N ALA A 354 10.13 -3.35 -8.71
CA ALA A 354 11.27 -2.83 -7.95
C ALA A 354 10.86 -1.55 -7.21
N GLU A 355 10.08 -0.68 -7.85
CA GLU A 355 9.55 0.55 -7.23
C GLU A 355 8.74 0.26 -5.97
N VAL A 356 7.89 -0.78 -5.95
CA VAL A 356 7.15 -1.19 -4.73
C VAL A 356 8.08 -1.63 -3.61
N VAL A 357 9.13 -2.40 -3.93
CA VAL A 357 10.11 -2.85 -2.92
C VAL A 357 10.83 -1.65 -2.31
N VAL A 358 11.29 -0.71 -3.14
CA VAL A 358 11.98 0.49 -2.68
C VAL A 358 11.05 1.39 -1.89
N LEU A 359 9.78 1.55 -2.30
CA LEU A 359 8.78 2.29 -1.50
C LEU A 359 8.52 1.62 -0.15
N GLY A 360 8.53 0.28 -0.08
CA GLY A 360 8.49 -0.44 1.19
C GLY A 360 9.68 -0.10 2.10
N ALA A 361 10.88 0.00 1.54
CA ALA A 361 12.06 0.46 2.27
C ALA A 361 11.93 1.93 2.72
N VAL A 362 11.40 2.82 1.88
CA VAL A 362 11.12 4.23 2.25
C VAL A 362 10.15 4.31 3.44
N VAL A 363 9.14 3.44 3.51
CA VAL A 363 8.23 3.36 4.65
C VAL A 363 8.97 2.92 5.92
N ALA A 364 9.81 1.89 5.84
CA ALA A 364 10.61 1.44 6.98
C ALA A 364 11.60 2.53 7.47
N VAL A 365 12.30 3.20 6.55
CA VAL A 365 13.20 4.32 6.88
C VAL A 365 12.41 5.52 7.44
N SER A 366 11.19 5.74 6.97
CA SER A 366 10.32 6.79 7.53
C SER A 366 9.89 6.45 8.96
N ALA A 367 9.61 5.19 9.27
CA ALA A 367 9.37 4.76 10.65
C ALA A 367 10.63 4.95 11.50
N LEU A 368 11.80 4.64 10.98
CA LEU A 368 13.08 4.86 11.68
C LEU A 368 13.28 6.34 12.04
N LEU A 369 13.01 7.27 11.12
CA LEU A 369 13.08 8.71 11.41
C LEU A 369 12.21 9.18 12.56
N THR A 370 11.13 8.45 12.89
CA THR A 370 10.27 8.81 14.03
C THR A 370 10.83 8.34 15.37
N ALA A 371 11.83 7.45 15.35
CA ALA A 371 12.40 6.82 16.54
C ALA A 371 13.80 7.36 16.87
N VAL A 372 14.46 8.03 15.93
CA VAL A 372 15.79 8.64 16.12
C VAL A 372 15.66 10.04 16.75
N PRO A 373 16.59 10.45 17.64
CA PRO A 373 16.57 11.77 18.26
C PRO A 373 16.53 12.90 17.22
N VAL A 374 15.74 13.94 17.49
CA VAL A 374 15.67 15.13 16.64
C VAL A 374 16.92 16.00 16.89
N PRO A 375 17.50 16.65 15.86
CA PRO A 375 18.66 17.53 16.06
C PRO A 375 18.36 18.65 17.08
N ILE A 376 19.29 18.86 18.01
CA ILE A 376 19.20 19.95 18.99
C ILE A 376 19.56 21.26 18.29
N ARG A 377 18.72 22.27 18.47
CA ARG A 377 19.04 23.66 18.10
C ARG A 377 19.80 24.26 19.28
N TRP A 378 21.04 24.65 19.06
CA TRP A 378 21.82 25.44 20.01
C TRP A 378 21.46 26.91 19.89
#